data_AF-A0A7C3A1E3-F1
#
_entry.id   AF-A0A7C3A1E3-F1
#
_cell.length_a   1.000
_cell.length_b   1.000
_cell.length_c   1.000
_cell.angle_alpha   90.00
_cell.angle_beta   90.00
_cell.angle_gamma   90.00
#
_symmetry.space_group_name_H-M   'P 1'
#
loop_
_entity.id
_entity.type
_entity.pdbx_description
1 polymer ?
#
loop_
_entity_poly.entity_id
_entity_poly.type
_entity_poly.pdbx_seq_one_letter_code
_entity_poly.pdbx_strand_id
1 'polypeptide(L)'
;PEPDVDAIGFEEFLGELKVARVLCSWISEAPEDDLLREFHVQPGDLYRLVETARWLLYASRELAALLGDREMAVKLSVLMKRVEHGVKEELLPLVSLRGIGRVRARLLYSHGFRTLDDLRRAHARELLKVPQIGPRLVLSIKEQLGVPVGDEEREVMRKVEKVQKSLLEYAKG
;
A
#
# COMPACT_ATOMS: atom_id res chain seq x y z
N PRO A 1 24.87 22.47 6.93
CA PRO A 1 25.31 23.48 7.93
C PRO A 1 26.24 22.83 8.95
N GLU A 2 27.34 23.49 9.32
CA GLU A 2 28.20 23.01 10.41
C GLU A 2 27.56 23.38 11.76
N PRO A 3 27.38 22.44 12.70
CA PRO A 3 26.58 22.64 13.92
C PRO A 3 27.18 23.69 14.86
N ASP A 4 28.49 23.91 14.81
CA ASP A 4 29.23 24.91 15.56
C ASP A 4 29.13 26.32 14.96
N VAL A 5 28.73 26.43 13.69
CA VAL A 5 28.58 27.70 12.97
C VAL A 5 27.12 28.14 12.89
N ASP A 6 26.20 27.21 12.70
CA ASP A 6 24.76 27.46 12.58
C ASP A 6 23.95 26.33 13.22
N ALA A 7 23.80 26.43 14.55
CA ALA A 7 23.07 25.44 15.33
C ALA A 7 21.58 25.36 14.93
N ILE A 8 20.96 26.50 14.59
CA ILE A 8 19.54 26.57 14.24
C ILE A 8 19.31 25.90 12.88
N GLY A 9 20.06 26.28 11.85
CA GLY A 9 19.95 25.65 10.53
C GLY A 9 20.33 24.18 10.54
N PHE A 10 21.25 23.76 11.42
CA PHE A 10 21.54 22.35 11.63
C PHE A 10 20.33 21.60 12.23
N GLU A 11 19.65 22.18 13.22
CA GLU A 11 18.46 21.59 13.82
C GLU A 11 17.29 21.47 12.82
N GLU A 12 17.07 22.50 12.00
CA GLU A 12 16.09 22.48 10.91
C GLU A 12 16.39 21.37 9.90
N PHE A 13 17.64 21.25 9.45
CA PHE A 13 18.08 20.19 8.55
C PHE A 13 17.87 18.78 9.14
N LEU A 14 18.12 18.60 10.44
CA LEU A 14 17.82 17.31 11.11
C LEU A 14 16.32 17.01 11.12
N GLY A 15 15.48 18.04 11.28
CA GLY A 15 14.04 17.93 11.15
C GLY A 15 13.62 17.44 9.76
N GLU A 16 14.15 18.05 8.70
CA GLU A 16 13.92 17.64 7.31
C GLU A 16 14.37 16.18 7.07
N LEU A 17 15.56 15.83 7.54
CA LEU A 17 16.10 14.48 7.42
C LEU A 17 15.21 13.45 8.11
N LYS A 18 14.68 13.77 9.30
CA LYS A 18 13.72 12.91 10.00
C LYS A 18 12.48 12.67 9.15
N VAL A 19 11.89 13.71 8.57
CA VAL A 19 10.70 13.57 7.69
C VAL A 19 11.02 12.68 6.48
N ALA A 20 12.16 12.91 5.84
CA ALA A 20 12.60 12.09 4.71
C ALA A 20 12.72 10.61 5.11
N ARG A 21 13.34 10.31 6.26
CA ARG A 21 13.49 8.94 6.76
C ARG A 21 12.14 8.29 7.09
N VAL A 22 11.20 9.03 7.69
CA VAL A 22 9.83 8.53 7.94
C VAL A 22 9.17 8.10 6.64
N LEU A 23 9.19 8.95 5.61
CA LEU A 23 8.60 8.65 4.30
C LEU A 23 9.33 7.49 3.61
N CYS A 24 10.66 7.42 3.71
CA CYS A 24 11.45 6.31 3.18
C CYS A 24 11.10 4.97 3.84
N SER A 25 10.95 4.93 5.16
CA SER A 25 10.51 3.73 5.88
C SER A 25 9.08 3.33 5.50
N TRP A 26 8.19 4.32 5.33
CA TRP A 26 6.81 4.12 4.89
C TRP A 26 6.75 3.44 3.51
N ILE A 27 7.46 3.96 2.49
CA ILE A 27 7.48 3.38 1.13
C ILE A 27 8.35 2.11 1.01
N SER A 28 9.07 1.76 2.06
CA SER A 28 9.84 0.51 2.17
C SER A 28 9.03 -0.59 2.87
N GLU A 29 7.78 -0.31 3.22
CA GLU A 29 6.84 -1.23 3.87
C GLU A 29 7.24 -1.64 5.29
N ALA A 30 7.89 -0.74 6.03
CA ALA A 30 8.03 -0.91 7.46
C ALA A 30 6.64 -1.10 8.10
N PRO A 31 6.47 -2.01 9.08
CA PRO A 31 5.26 -2.10 9.87
C PRO A 31 4.94 -0.74 10.50
N GLU A 32 3.67 -0.35 10.47
CA GLU A 32 3.24 0.98 10.92
C GLU A 32 3.62 1.20 12.39
N ASP A 33 3.32 0.24 13.26
CA ASP A 33 3.68 0.31 14.68
C ASP A 33 5.20 0.42 14.93
N ASP A 34 6.03 -0.16 14.07
CA ASP A 34 7.49 -0.04 14.19
C ASP A 34 7.95 1.35 13.78
N LEU A 35 7.46 1.86 12.66
CA LEU A 35 7.75 3.20 12.16
C LEU A 35 7.30 4.27 13.15
N LEU A 36 6.08 4.17 13.68
CA LEU A 36 5.53 5.15 14.63
C LEU A 36 6.37 5.21 15.91
N ARG A 37 6.81 4.03 16.40
CA ARG A 37 7.68 3.92 17.59
C ARG A 37 9.08 4.45 17.33
N GLU A 38 9.73 4.07 16.22
CA GLU A 38 11.10 4.46 15.89
C GLU A 38 11.24 5.98 15.77
N PHE A 39 10.30 6.64 15.10
CA PHE A 39 10.39 8.08 14.83
C PHE A 39 9.61 8.94 15.82
N HIS A 40 8.98 8.35 16.83
CA HIS A 40 8.13 9.04 17.80
C HIS A 40 7.07 9.93 17.12
N VAL A 41 6.34 9.35 16.15
CA VAL A 41 5.27 10.02 15.40
C VAL A 41 3.94 9.35 15.69
N GLN A 42 2.85 10.11 15.65
CA GLN A 42 1.50 9.56 15.80
C GLN A 42 0.94 9.13 14.43
N PRO A 43 -0.06 8.23 14.38
CA PRO A 43 -0.69 7.85 13.11
C PRO A 43 -1.15 9.06 12.28
N GLY A 44 -1.78 10.05 12.93
CA GLY A 44 -2.25 11.26 12.26
C GLY A 44 -1.11 12.08 11.62
N ASP A 45 0.05 12.14 12.27
CA ASP A 45 1.22 12.84 11.72
C ASP A 45 1.73 12.15 10.45
N LEU A 46 1.81 10.81 10.48
CA LEU A 46 2.23 10.01 9.34
C LEU A 46 1.32 10.27 8.12
N TYR A 47 0.00 10.17 8.30
CA TYR A 47 -0.93 10.38 7.18
C TYR A 47 -0.89 11.83 6.66
N ARG A 48 -0.69 12.82 7.53
CA ARG A 48 -0.49 14.22 7.11
C ARG A 48 0.80 14.42 6.33
N LEU A 49 1.89 13.76 6.74
CA LEU A 49 3.16 13.77 6.02
C LEU A 49 3.02 13.11 4.63
N VAL A 50 2.33 11.96 4.57
CA VAL A 50 2.05 11.26 3.31
C VAL A 50 1.24 12.13 2.34
N GLU A 51 0.17 12.78 2.83
CA GLU A 51 -0.66 13.68 2.02
C GLU A 51 0.15 14.87 1.49
N THR A 52 0.93 15.51 2.38
CA THR A 52 1.78 16.65 2.03
C THR A 52 2.84 16.25 0.99
N ALA A 53 3.52 15.13 1.22
CA ALA A 53 4.52 14.60 0.30
C ALA A 53 3.92 14.26 -1.06
N ARG A 54 2.71 13.68 -1.10
CA ARG A 54 2.01 13.39 -2.36
C ARG A 54 1.75 14.67 -3.17
N TRP A 55 1.31 15.74 -2.51
CA TRP A 55 1.08 17.03 -3.17
C TRP A 55 2.38 17.67 -3.70
N LEU A 56 3.46 17.65 -2.90
CA LEU A 56 4.77 18.15 -3.32
C LEU A 56 5.36 17.35 -4.48
N LEU A 57 5.18 16.02 -4.48
CA LEU A 57 5.60 15.15 -5.57
C LEU A 57 4.79 15.40 -6.85
N TYR A 58 3.49 15.66 -6.72
CA TYR A 58 2.66 16.11 -7.84
C TYR A 58 3.18 17.42 -8.43
N ALA A 59 3.41 18.45 -7.60
CA ALA A 59 3.94 19.73 -8.07
C ALA A 59 5.31 19.56 -8.75
N SER A 60 6.20 18.75 -8.16
CA SER A 60 7.52 18.43 -8.72
C SER A 60 7.40 17.73 -10.08
N ARG A 61 6.42 16.83 -10.24
CA ARG A 61 6.16 16.14 -11.52
C ARG A 61 5.73 17.13 -12.60
N GLU A 62 4.82 18.05 -12.28
CA GLU A 62 4.36 19.06 -13.25
C GLU A 62 5.51 19.98 -13.67
N LEU A 63 6.38 20.37 -12.72
CA LEU A 63 7.59 21.13 -13.02
C LEU A 63 8.55 20.36 -13.93
N ALA A 64 8.81 19.09 -13.64
CA ALA A 64 9.66 18.24 -14.48
C ALA A 64 9.10 18.14 -15.92
N ALA A 65 7.79 17.95 -16.06
CA ALA A 65 7.12 17.91 -17.36
C ALA A 65 7.24 19.26 -18.11
N LEU A 66 7.03 20.38 -17.41
CA LEU A 66 7.17 21.73 -17.97
C LEU A 66 8.59 22.02 -18.45
N LEU A 67 9.59 21.57 -17.70
CA LEU A 67 11.02 21.71 -18.03
C LEU A 67 11.49 20.72 -19.10
N GLY A 68 10.61 19.84 -19.59
CA GLY A 68 10.92 18.86 -20.64
C GLY A 68 11.58 17.57 -20.16
N ASP A 69 11.79 17.40 -18.85
CA ASP A 69 12.35 16.18 -18.26
C ASP A 69 11.26 15.12 -18.04
N ARG A 70 10.92 14.43 -19.12
CA ARG A 70 9.89 13.37 -19.11
C ARG A 70 10.30 12.18 -18.26
N GLU A 71 11.59 11.85 -18.19
CA GLU A 71 12.07 10.71 -17.41
C GLU A 71 11.87 10.97 -15.91
N MET A 72 12.21 12.17 -15.44
CA MET A 72 11.96 12.59 -14.07
C MET A 72 10.46 12.63 -13.76
N ALA A 73 9.63 13.13 -14.67
CA ALA A 73 8.17 13.13 -14.48
C ALA A 73 7.60 11.70 -14.28
N VAL A 74 8.13 10.69 -14.99
CA VAL A 74 7.76 9.28 -14.79
C VAL A 74 8.22 8.79 -13.41
N LYS A 75 9.49 9.03 -13.04
CA LYS A 75 10.02 8.63 -11.72
C LYS A 75 9.23 9.25 -10.57
N LEU A 76 8.88 10.53 -10.67
CA LEU A 76 8.05 11.23 -9.68
C LEU A 76 6.62 10.67 -9.62
N SER A 77 6.04 10.28 -10.75
CA SER A 77 4.73 9.63 -10.78
C SER A 77 4.72 8.30 -10.06
N VAL A 78 5.79 7.50 -10.22
CA VAL A 78 5.96 6.22 -9.52
C VAL A 78 6.14 6.47 -8.02
N LEU A 79 7.03 7.39 -7.64
CA LEU A 79 7.29 7.72 -6.24
C LEU A 79 6.03 8.25 -5.54
N MET A 80 5.24 9.09 -6.21
CA MET A 80 3.98 9.63 -5.70
C MET A 80 3.00 8.50 -5.34
N LYS A 81 2.83 7.49 -6.21
CA LYS A 81 1.97 6.32 -5.92
C LYS A 81 2.53 5.46 -4.80
N ARG A 82 3.85 5.30 -4.73
CA ARG A 82 4.51 4.58 -3.63
C ARG A 82 4.28 5.27 -2.29
N VAL A 83 4.38 6.60 -2.24
CA VAL A 83 4.07 7.40 -1.04
C VAL A 83 2.60 7.28 -0.67
N GLU A 84 1.68 7.41 -1.63
CA GLU A 84 0.24 7.31 -1.39
C GLU A 84 -0.16 5.97 -0.74
N HIS A 85 0.39 4.86 -1.21
CA HIS A 85 0.03 3.53 -0.71
C HIS A 85 1.00 2.97 0.34
N GLY A 86 2.16 3.60 0.53
CA GLY A 86 3.22 3.14 1.41
C GLY A 86 3.88 1.84 0.98
N VAL A 87 4.07 1.64 -0.32
CA VAL A 87 4.56 0.37 -0.86
C VAL A 87 5.83 0.52 -1.69
N LYS A 88 6.56 -0.59 -1.82
CA LYS A 88 7.58 -0.73 -2.85
C LYS A 88 6.92 -0.79 -4.22
N GLU A 89 7.72 -0.49 -5.24
CA GLU A 89 7.25 -0.34 -6.61
C GLU A 89 6.56 -1.61 -7.14
N GLU A 90 7.05 -2.79 -6.77
CA GLU A 90 6.50 -4.06 -7.25
C GLU A 90 5.05 -4.31 -6.83
N LEU A 91 4.55 -3.62 -5.80
CA LEU A 91 3.18 -3.77 -5.32
C LEU A 91 2.20 -2.79 -5.95
N LEU A 92 2.67 -1.78 -6.70
CA LEU A 92 1.83 -0.76 -7.33
C LEU A 92 0.68 -1.34 -8.17
N PRO A 93 0.87 -2.42 -8.95
CA PRO A 93 -0.26 -3.05 -9.65
C PRO A 93 -1.33 -3.57 -8.69
N LEU A 94 -0.95 -4.19 -7.57
CA LEU A 94 -1.87 -4.84 -6.64
C LEU A 94 -2.67 -3.84 -5.81
N VAL A 95 -2.02 -2.78 -5.31
CA VAL A 95 -2.69 -1.72 -4.52
C VAL A 95 -3.64 -0.86 -5.35
N SER A 96 -3.60 -0.98 -6.68
CA SER A 96 -4.60 -0.34 -7.55
C SER A 96 -6.01 -0.95 -7.39
N LEU A 97 -6.12 -2.15 -6.83
CA LEU A 97 -7.39 -2.82 -6.56
C LEU A 97 -8.02 -2.32 -5.27
N ARG A 98 -9.31 -1.97 -5.34
CA ARG A 98 -10.09 -1.58 -4.15
C ARG A 98 -10.07 -2.70 -3.11
N GLY A 99 -9.83 -2.32 -1.86
CA GLY A 99 -9.73 -3.26 -0.75
C GLY A 99 -8.35 -3.90 -0.56
N ILE A 100 -7.37 -3.58 -1.42
CA ILE A 100 -5.98 -4.04 -1.31
C ILE A 100 -5.09 -2.88 -0.86
N GLY A 101 -4.84 -2.80 0.45
CA GLY A 101 -3.81 -1.93 1.02
C GLY A 101 -2.44 -2.63 1.07
N ARG A 102 -1.44 -1.94 1.63
CA ARG A 102 -0.05 -2.43 1.77
C ARG A 102 0.08 -3.85 2.26
N VAL A 103 -0.56 -4.17 3.40
CA VAL A 103 -0.44 -5.49 4.05
C VAL A 103 -0.95 -6.59 3.12
N ARG A 104 -2.16 -6.41 2.55
CA ARG A 104 -2.76 -7.40 1.65
C ARG A 104 -2.00 -7.54 0.34
N ALA A 105 -1.50 -6.42 -0.22
CA ALA A 105 -0.67 -6.46 -1.43
C ALA A 105 0.61 -7.27 -1.20
N ARG A 106 1.30 -7.05 -0.07
CA ARG A 106 2.52 -7.81 0.27
C ARG A 106 2.22 -9.29 0.49
N LEU A 107 1.10 -9.62 1.14
CA LEU A 107 0.67 -11.01 1.32
C LEU A 107 0.35 -11.69 -0.01
N LEU A 108 -0.38 -11.04 -0.91
CA LEU A 108 -0.64 -11.57 -2.26
C LEU A 108 0.67 -11.81 -3.02
N TYR A 109 1.57 -10.83 -3.02
CA TYR A 109 2.86 -10.91 -3.69
C TYR A 109 3.73 -12.05 -3.16
N SER A 110 3.79 -12.23 -1.84
CA SER A 110 4.56 -13.31 -1.22
C SER A 110 3.98 -14.69 -1.47
N HIS A 111 2.67 -14.79 -1.75
CA HIS A 111 1.99 -16.03 -2.13
C HIS A 111 2.02 -16.27 -3.65
N GLY A 112 2.80 -15.49 -4.41
CA GLY A 112 3.01 -15.71 -5.84
C GLY A 112 2.10 -14.91 -6.77
N PHE A 113 1.12 -14.16 -6.24
CA PHE A 113 0.27 -13.27 -7.04
C PHE A 113 0.92 -11.90 -7.19
N ARG A 114 1.82 -11.77 -8.16
CA ARG A 114 2.66 -10.56 -8.32
C ARG A 114 2.07 -9.54 -9.29
N THR A 115 1.20 -10.00 -10.18
CA THR A 115 0.60 -9.19 -11.25
C THR A 115 -0.92 -9.29 -11.23
N LEU A 116 -1.57 -8.37 -11.93
CA LEU A 116 -3.02 -8.44 -12.16
C LEU A 116 -3.41 -9.67 -13.00
N ASP A 117 -2.51 -10.18 -13.84
CA ASP A 117 -2.77 -11.39 -14.64
C ASP A 117 -2.72 -12.65 -13.78
N ASP A 118 -1.81 -12.72 -12.81
CA ASP A 118 -1.78 -13.82 -11.83
C ASP A 118 -3.12 -13.90 -11.08
N LEU A 119 -3.63 -12.75 -10.63
CA LEU A 119 -4.95 -12.66 -9.97
C LEU A 119 -6.10 -13.02 -10.91
N ARG A 120 -5.99 -12.69 -12.20
CA ARG A 120 -6.99 -13.03 -13.21
C ARG A 120 -7.10 -14.54 -13.39
N ARG A 121 -5.95 -15.23 -13.49
CA ARG A 121 -5.85 -16.69 -13.69
C ARG A 121 -6.08 -17.51 -12.44
N ALA A 122 -5.75 -16.99 -11.27
CA ALA A 122 -5.85 -17.70 -9.99
C ALA A 122 -7.27 -18.23 -9.74
N HIS A 123 -7.42 -19.47 -9.29
CA HIS A 123 -8.72 -19.95 -8.83
C HIS A 123 -9.11 -19.24 -7.53
N ALA A 124 -10.40 -19.02 -7.34
CA ALA A 124 -10.88 -18.30 -6.16
C ALA A 124 -10.49 -18.99 -4.83
N ARG A 125 -10.34 -20.33 -4.85
CA ARG A 125 -9.83 -21.13 -3.72
C ARG A 125 -8.36 -20.87 -3.39
N GLU A 126 -7.54 -20.50 -4.35
CA GLU A 126 -6.12 -20.21 -4.12
C GLU A 126 -5.97 -18.86 -3.42
N LEU A 127 -6.76 -17.87 -3.84
CA LEU A 127 -6.79 -16.54 -3.22
C LEU A 127 -7.26 -16.60 -1.76
N LEU A 128 -8.20 -17.51 -1.43
CA LEU A 128 -8.66 -17.73 -0.06
C LEU A 128 -7.59 -18.31 0.88
N LYS A 129 -6.52 -18.92 0.35
CA LYS A 129 -5.41 -19.41 1.17
C LYS A 129 -4.51 -18.28 1.67
N VAL A 130 -4.57 -17.12 1.02
CA VAL A 130 -3.77 -15.96 1.42
C VAL A 130 -4.35 -15.35 2.70
N PRO A 131 -3.55 -15.17 3.76
CA PRO A 131 -4.01 -14.56 5.00
C PRO A 131 -4.69 -13.21 4.76
N GLN A 132 -5.73 -12.91 5.54
CA GLN A 132 -6.52 -11.67 5.46
C GLN A 132 -7.27 -11.44 4.13
N ILE A 133 -7.30 -12.42 3.21
CA ILE A 133 -8.08 -12.39 1.98
C ILE A 133 -9.34 -13.24 2.16
N GLY A 134 -10.46 -12.57 2.41
CA GLY A 134 -11.76 -13.23 2.62
C GLY A 134 -12.60 -13.36 1.36
N PRO A 135 -13.71 -14.14 1.42
CA PRO A 135 -14.58 -14.41 0.26
C PRO A 135 -15.06 -13.16 -0.49
N ARG A 136 -15.49 -12.14 0.27
CA ARG A 136 -15.97 -10.87 -0.30
C ARG A 136 -14.89 -10.13 -1.08
N LEU A 137 -13.66 -10.15 -0.57
CA LEU A 137 -12.53 -9.50 -1.23
C LEU A 137 -12.14 -10.26 -2.49
N VAL A 138 -12.15 -11.60 -2.47
CA VAL A 138 -11.90 -12.40 -3.68
C VAL A 138 -12.90 -12.08 -4.78
N LEU A 139 -14.19 -12.02 -4.46
CA LEU A 139 -15.24 -11.64 -5.41
C LEU A 139 -14.99 -10.23 -5.96
N SER A 140 -14.66 -9.27 -5.09
CA SER A 140 -14.37 -7.89 -5.49
C SER A 140 -13.13 -7.78 -6.38
N ILE A 141 -12.07 -8.56 -6.13
CA ILE A 141 -10.89 -8.63 -6.98
C ILE A 141 -11.27 -9.15 -8.37
N LYS A 142 -11.99 -10.28 -8.44
CA LYS A 142 -12.40 -10.89 -9.70
C LYS A 142 -13.30 -9.97 -10.54
N GLU A 143 -14.26 -9.31 -9.89
CA GLU A 143 -15.14 -8.33 -10.52
C GLU A 143 -14.35 -7.14 -11.10
N GLN A 144 -13.42 -6.56 -10.32
CA GLN A 144 -12.57 -5.45 -10.77
C GLN A 144 -11.68 -5.83 -11.97
N LEU A 145 -11.32 -7.09 -12.10
CA LEU A 145 -10.50 -7.62 -13.20
C LEU A 145 -11.33 -8.07 -14.41
N GLY A 146 -12.66 -7.95 -14.35
CA GLY A 146 -13.59 -8.38 -15.40
C GLY A 146 -13.67 -9.90 -15.55
N VAL A 147 -13.34 -10.66 -14.51
CA VAL A 147 -13.37 -12.12 -14.55
C VAL A 147 -14.76 -12.62 -14.13
N PRO A 148 -15.48 -13.35 -14.99
CA PRO A 148 -16.75 -13.95 -14.60
C PRO A 148 -16.48 -14.99 -13.52
N VAL A 149 -17.11 -14.80 -12.36
CA VAL A 149 -17.08 -15.78 -11.28
C VAL A 149 -18.20 -16.80 -11.51
N GLY A 150 -17.81 -18.04 -11.83
CA GLY A 150 -18.73 -19.15 -12.06
C GLY A 150 -19.55 -19.50 -10.82
N ASP A 151 -20.67 -20.21 -11.03
CA ASP A 151 -21.60 -20.56 -9.95
C ASP A 151 -20.96 -21.43 -8.87
N GLU A 152 -20.07 -22.35 -9.26
CA GLU A 152 -19.31 -23.16 -8.30
C GLU A 152 -18.42 -22.32 -7.38
N GLU A 153 -17.71 -21.33 -7.92
CA GLU A 153 -16.88 -20.43 -7.12
C GLU A 153 -17.74 -19.56 -6.19
N ARG A 154 -18.89 -19.08 -6.67
CA ARG A 154 -19.85 -18.34 -5.84
C ARG A 154 -20.40 -19.21 -4.69
N GLU A 155 -20.70 -20.47 -4.96
CA GLU A 155 -21.18 -21.41 -3.94
C GLU A 155 -20.09 -21.70 -2.89
N VAL A 156 -18.85 -21.92 -3.32
CA VAL A 156 -17.69 -22.07 -2.42
C VAL A 156 -17.56 -20.84 -1.52
N MET A 157 -17.62 -19.64 -2.09
CA MET A 157 -17.54 -18.40 -1.31
C MET A 157 -18.66 -18.28 -0.27
N ARG A 158 -19.90 -18.61 -0.64
CA ARG A 158 -21.04 -18.61 0.29
C ARG A 158 -20.85 -19.62 1.42
N LYS A 159 -20.33 -20.82 1.13
CA LYS A 159 -20.06 -21.85 2.14
C LYS A 159 -18.98 -21.38 3.11
N VAL A 160 -17.87 -20.83 2.61
CA VAL A 160 -16.78 -20.31 3.44
C VAL A 160 -17.28 -19.17 4.33
N GLU A 161 -18.08 -18.24 3.79
CA GLU A 161 -18.64 -17.13 4.58
C GLU A 161 -19.59 -17.62 5.69
N LYS A 162 -20.43 -18.64 5.43
CA LYS A 162 -21.29 -19.24 6.46
C LYS A 162 -20.48 -19.88 7.59
N VAL A 163 -19.44 -20.62 7.26
CA VAL A 163 -18.56 -21.25 8.27
C VAL A 163 -17.85 -20.18 9.10
N GLN A 164 -17.31 -19.14 8.47
CA GLN A 164 -16.66 -18.03 9.19
C GLN A 164 -17.62 -17.32 10.14
N LYS A 165 -18.86 -17.04 9.73
CA LYS A 165 -19.89 -16.44 10.60
C LYS A 165 -20.22 -17.32 11.80
N SER A 166 -20.43 -18.61 11.56
CA SER A 166 -20.73 -19.56 12.64
C SER A 166 -19.61 -19.65 13.66
N LEU A 167 -18.33 -19.75 13.23
CA LEU A 167 -17.18 -19.76 14.14
C LEU A 167 -17.07 -18.48 14.98
N LEU A 168 -17.36 -17.32 14.38
CA LEU A 168 -17.36 -16.04 15.09
C LEU A 168 -18.50 -15.94 16.11
N GLU A 169 -19.65 -16.54 15.85
CA GLU A 169 -20.76 -16.62 16.81
C GLU A 169 -20.39 -17.52 17.99
N TYR A 170 -19.76 -18.68 17.75
CA TYR A 170 -19.28 -19.55 18.82
C TYR A 170 -18.19 -18.92 19.68
N ALA A 171 -17.26 -18.15 19.12
CA ALA A 171 -16.19 -17.50 19.88
C ALA A 171 -16.66 -16.32 20.75
N LYS A 172 -17.91 -15.87 20.57
CA LYS A 172 -18.51 -14.74 21.31
C LYS A 172 -19.50 -15.19 22.40
N GLY A 173 -19.86 -16.48 22.44
CA GLY A 173 -20.71 -17.08 23.47
C GLY A 173 -19.86 -17.81 24.51
#